data_AF-A0AAN6EQM2-F1
#
_entry.id   AF-A0AAN6EQM2-F1
#
_cell.length_a   1.000
_cell.length_b   1.000
_cell.length_c   1.000
_cell.angle_alpha   90.00
_cell.angle_beta   90.00
_cell.angle_gamma   90.00
#
_symmetry.space_group_name_H-M   'P 1'
#
loop_
_entity.id
_entity.type
_entity.pdbx_description
1 polymer ?
#
loop_
_entity_poly.entity_id
_entity_poly.type
_entity_poly.pdbx_seq_one_letter_code
_entity_poly.pdbx_strand_id
1 'polypeptide(L)'
;MTLILIFGYGAFVPWSVTGFFQNYTMQIVAPILYFGWKLFKRTKTVKPRELDLIWERPVIDAYDPASSVVPSSSGPRWANWSALRGT
;
A
#
# COMPACT_ATOMS: atom_id res chain seq x y z
N MET A 1 8.51 7.35 8.16
CA MET A 1 8.37 8.82 8.12
C MET A 1 9.58 9.58 8.68
N THR A 2 10.33 9.02 9.64
CA THR A 2 11.44 9.74 10.30
C THR A 2 12.70 9.90 9.44
N LEU A 3 13.07 8.89 8.64
CA LEU A 3 14.28 8.95 7.79
C LEU A 3 14.25 10.12 6.79
N ILE A 4 13.13 10.33 6.12
CA ILE A 4 12.99 11.37 5.08
C ILE A 4 13.06 12.79 5.67
N LEU A 5 12.57 12.98 6.90
CA LEU A 5 12.62 14.27 7.59
C LEU A 5 14.06 14.63 8.00
N ILE A 6 14.86 13.62 8.38
CA ILE A 6 16.22 13.77 8.87
C ILE A 6 17.24 13.84 7.72
N PHE A 7 17.02 13.11 6.62
CA PHE A 7 17.95 13.04 5.49
C PHE A 7 18.17 14.39 4.76
N GLY A 8 17.25 15.35 4.88
CA GLY A 8 17.37 16.68 4.27
C GLY A 8 18.15 17.72 5.10
N TYR A 9 18.73 17.34 6.26
CA TYR A 9 19.39 18.28 7.17
C TYR A 9 20.51 19.11 6.52
N GLY A 10 21.17 18.57 5.48
CA GLY A 10 22.20 19.29 4.71
C GLY A 10 21.70 20.56 4.01
N ALA A 11 20.38 20.75 3.84
CA ALA A 11 19.83 21.99 3.30
C ALA A 11 19.95 23.19 4.26
N PHE A 12 20.12 22.93 5.56
CA PHE A 12 20.20 23.96 6.59
C PHE A 12 21.65 24.36 6.94
N VAL A 13 22.65 23.59 6.49
CA VAL A 13 24.07 23.82 6.83
C VAL A 13 24.97 23.58 5.61
N PRO A 14 25.46 24.63 4.91
CA PRO A 14 25.01 26.02 4.96
C PRO A 14 23.61 26.19 4.35
N TRP A 15 22.84 27.18 4.83
CA TRP A 15 21.46 27.42 4.37
C TRP A 15 21.40 27.60 2.84
N SER A 16 20.70 26.68 2.16
CA SER A 16 20.52 26.68 0.72
C SER A 16 19.04 26.51 0.36
N VAL A 17 18.48 27.55 -0.28
CA VAL A 17 17.09 27.52 -0.77
C VAL A 17 16.89 26.38 -1.77
N THR A 18 17.86 26.18 -2.67
CA THR A 18 17.82 25.11 -3.67
C THR A 18 17.80 23.73 -3.00
N GLY A 19 18.68 23.51 -2.02
CA GLY A 19 18.73 22.25 -1.26
C GLY A 19 17.45 21.99 -0.47
N PHE A 20 16.84 23.05 0.08
CA PHE A 20 15.58 22.93 0.81
C PHE A 20 14.44 22.46 -0.10
N PHE A 21 14.23 23.11 -1.25
CA PHE A 21 13.14 22.71 -2.15
C PHE A 21 13.39 21.33 -2.78
N GLN A 22 14.63 20.97 -3.12
CA GLN A 22 14.94 19.63 -3.64
C GLN A 22 14.59 18.53 -2.64
N ASN A 23 14.87 18.76 -1.34
CA ASN A 23 14.66 17.75 -0.32
C ASN A 23 13.27 17.76 0.31
N TYR A 24 12.55 18.89 0.35
CA TYR A 24 11.32 19.05 1.14
C TYR A 24 10.03 19.33 0.35
N THR A 25 10.10 19.54 -0.97
CA THR A 25 8.91 19.87 -1.77
C THR A 25 7.83 18.79 -1.67
N MET A 26 8.18 17.51 -1.82
CA MET A 26 7.18 16.42 -1.80
C MET A 26 6.58 16.20 -0.42
N GLN A 27 7.33 16.49 0.64
CA GLN A 27 6.92 16.40 2.03
C GLN A 27 5.91 17.50 2.38
N ILE A 28 5.99 18.66 1.74
CA ILE A 28 5.03 19.76 1.90
C ILE A 28 3.81 19.55 0.98
N VAL A 29 4.03 19.09 -0.25
CA VAL A 29 2.95 18.82 -1.21
C VAL A 29 2.00 17.72 -0.72
N ALA A 30 2.53 16.63 -0.16
CA ALA A 30 1.72 15.51 0.31
C ALA A 30 0.63 15.91 1.34
N PRO A 31 0.93 16.60 2.46
CA PRO A 31 -0.09 17.06 3.38
C PRO A 31 -0.98 18.14 2.77
N ILE A 32 -0.45 19.09 1.99
CA ILE A 32 -1.28 20.12 1.34
C ILE A 32 -2.32 19.48 0.43
N LEU A 33 -1.94 18.52 -0.39
CA LEU A 33 -2.86 17.83 -1.28
C LEU A 33 -3.86 16.97 -0.49
N TYR A 34 -3.40 16.25 0.53
CA TYR A 34 -4.26 15.42 1.37
C TYR A 34 -5.31 16.25 2.12
N PHE A 35 -4.88 17.27 2.87
CA PHE A 35 -5.79 18.14 3.60
C PHE A 35 -6.62 19.00 2.64
N GLY A 36 -6.02 19.55 1.59
CA GLY A 36 -6.73 20.33 0.57
C GLY A 36 -7.89 19.57 -0.06
N TRP A 37 -7.66 18.32 -0.49
CA TRP A 37 -8.73 17.46 -1.01
C TRP A 37 -9.80 17.18 0.04
N LYS A 38 -9.39 16.91 1.27
CA LYS A 38 -10.30 16.60 2.38
C LYS A 38 -11.15 17.79 2.79
N LEU A 39 -10.60 19.00 2.76
CA LEU A 39 -11.34 20.25 3.03
C LEU A 39 -12.31 20.54 1.87
N PHE A 40 -11.88 20.37 0.63
CA PHE A 40 -12.71 20.65 -0.55
C PHE A 40 -13.88 19.65 -0.71
N LYS A 41 -13.59 18.35 -0.66
CA LYS A 41 -14.60 17.29 -0.84
C LYS A 41 -15.30 16.87 0.45
N ARG A 42 -14.85 17.35 1.61
CA ARG A 42 -15.38 17.01 2.95
C ARG A 42 -15.57 15.49 3.11
N THR A 43 -14.56 14.71 2.69
CA THR A 43 -14.65 13.25 2.75
C THR A 43 -14.67 12.77 4.20
N LYS A 44 -15.61 11.88 4.52
CA LYS A 44 -15.75 11.31 5.86
C LYS A 44 -14.62 10.30 6.11
N THR A 45 -13.94 10.41 7.23
CA THR A 45 -13.09 9.33 7.75
C THR A 45 -13.97 8.25 8.36
N VAL A 46 -14.19 7.17 7.62
CA VAL A 46 -14.93 5.99 8.07
C VAL A 46 -14.00 5.07 8.87
N LYS A 47 -14.50 4.46 9.95
CA LYS A 47 -13.71 3.51 10.74
C LYS A 47 -13.47 2.25 9.91
N PRO A 48 -12.30 1.57 10.05
CA PRO A 48 -12.01 0.35 9.29
C PRO A 48 -13.04 -0.78 9.45
N ARG A 49 -13.78 -0.83 10.58
CA ARG A 49 -14.83 -1.84 10.82
C ARG A 49 -16.14 -1.56 10.09
N GLU A 50 -16.38 -0.30 9.75
CA GLU A 50 -17.57 0.17 9.03
C GLU A 50 -17.26 0.35 7.53
N LEU A 51 -16.00 0.10 7.13
CA LEU A 51 -15.52 0.25 5.77
C LEU A 51 -15.83 -1.02 4.97
N ASP A 52 -16.60 -0.87 3.90
CA ASP A 52 -16.85 -1.97 2.98
C ASP A 52 -15.61 -2.21 2.09
N LEU A 53 -14.84 -3.24 2.45
CA LEU A 53 -13.66 -3.70 1.70
C LEU A 53 -14.01 -4.82 0.70
N ILE A 54 -15.26 -5.29 0.69
CA ILE A 54 -15.71 -6.46 -0.09
C ILE A 54 -16.51 -6.03 -1.34
N TRP A 55 -16.66 -4.73 -1.57
CA TRP A 55 -17.52 -4.12 -2.59
C TRP A 55 -17.60 -4.84 -3.95
N GLU A 56 -16.50 -5.34 -4.52
CA GLU A 56 -16.50 -6.02 -5.83
C GLU A 56 -16.24 -7.53 -5.78
N ARG A 57 -15.85 -8.07 -4.63
CA ARG A 57 -15.50 -9.51 -4.51
C ARG A 57 -16.65 -10.44 -4.95
N PRO A 58 -17.90 -10.24 -4.52
CA PRO A 58 -19.00 -11.16 -4.85
C PRO A 58 -19.31 -11.22 -6.35
N VAL A 59 -19.14 -10.11 -7.07
CA VAL A 59 -19.41 -10.02 -8.52
C VAL A 59 -18.27 -10.67 -9.31
N ILE A 60 -17.03 -10.46 -8.87
CA ILE A 60 -15.85 -11.07 -9.48
C ILE A 60 -15.83 -12.59 -9.22
N ASP A 61 -16.16 -13.02 -8.00
CA ASP A 61 -16.23 -14.45 -7.61
C ASP A 61 -17.31 -15.21 -8.40
N ALA A 62 -18.40 -14.55 -8.81
CA ALA A 62 -19.44 -15.14 -9.65
C ALA A 62 -19.04 -15.26 -11.13
N TYR A 63 -18.09 -14.45 -11.59
CA TYR A 63 -17.59 -14.44 -12.97
C TYR A 63 -16.36 -15.35 -13.16
N ASP A 64 -15.57 -15.58 -12.10
CA ASP A 64 -14.42 -16.48 -12.11
C ASP A 64 -14.75 -17.84 -11.42
N PRO A 65 -15.24 -18.86 -12.16
CA PRO A 65 -15.60 -20.16 -11.58
C PRO A 65 -14.40 -20.92 -10.99
N ALA A 66 -13.16 -20.51 -11.29
CA ALA A 66 -11.94 -21.21 -10.86
C ALA A 66 -11.52 -20.91 -9.41
N SER A 67 -12.07 -19.88 -8.78
CA SER A 67 -11.73 -19.52 -7.38
C SER A 67 -12.38 -20.43 -6.33
N SER A 68 -13.36 -21.25 -6.72
CA SER A 68 -14.13 -22.12 -5.82
C SER A 68 -13.51 -23.50 -5.56
N VAL A 69 -12.41 -23.85 -6.24
CA VAL A 69 -11.75 -25.16 -6.08
C VAL A 69 -10.25 -24.98 -5.83
N VAL A 70 -9.90 -24.70 -4.58
CA VAL A 70 -8.74 -25.38 -4.00
C VAL A 70 -9.24 -26.04 -2.71
N PRO A 71 -9.56 -27.35 -2.75
CA PRO A 71 -9.69 -28.10 -1.52
C PRO A 71 -8.36 -27.95 -0.80
N SER A 72 -8.37 -27.41 0.43
CA SER A 72 -7.20 -27.43 1.30
C SER A 72 -6.77 -28.85 1.71
N SER A 73 -7.24 -29.89 1.00
CA SER A 73 -6.93 -31.31 1.19
C SER A 73 -5.99 -31.88 0.13
N SER A 74 -5.64 -31.15 -0.95
CA SER A 74 -4.40 -31.48 -1.66
C SER A 74 -3.26 -30.91 -0.83
N GLY A 75 -2.59 -31.79 -0.08
CA GLY A 75 -1.48 -31.45 0.80
C GLY A 75 -0.43 -30.58 0.12
N PRO A 76 0.45 -29.95 0.91
CA PRO A 76 1.40 -28.99 0.37
C PRO A 76 2.13 -29.51 -0.86
N ARG A 77 2.22 -28.70 -1.92
CA ARG A 77 2.91 -29.03 -3.18
C ARG A 77 4.33 -29.55 -2.95
N TRP A 78 4.94 -29.21 -1.80
CA TRP A 78 6.25 -29.69 -1.41
C TRP A 78 6.30 -31.16 -0.99
N ALA A 79 5.17 -31.76 -0.61
CA ALA A 79 5.08 -33.17 -0.25
C ALA A 79 5.35 -34.11 -1.44
N ASN A 80 5.28 -33.62 -2.68
CA ASN A 80 5.58 -34.37 -3.90
C ASN A 80 7.07 -34.28 -4.33
N TRP A 81 7.92 -33.50 -3.66
CA TRP A 81 9.36 -33.40 -4.02
C TRP A 81 10.15 -34.67 -3.69
N SER A 82 9.65 -35.52 -2.78
CA SER A 82 10.23 -36.84 -2.51
C SER A 82 10.06 -37.82 -3.66
N ALA A 83 9.02 -37.67 -4.50
CA ALA A 83 8.79 -38.49 -5.68
C ALA A 83 9.69 -38.14 -6.88
N LEU A 84 10.27 -36.93 -6.89
CA LEU A 84 11.18 -36.46 -7.96
C LEU A 84 12.67 -36.68 -7.64
N ARG A 85 13.00 -37.23 -6.45
CA ARG A 85 14.39 -37.47 -6.00
C ARG A 85 14.76 -38.96 -6.04
N GLY A 86 14.49 -39.61 -7.17
CA GLY A 86 14.74 -41.04 -7.34
C GLY A 86 15.29 -41.40 -8.72
N THR A 87 16.47 -40.87 -9.07
CA THR A 87 17.58 -41.52 -9.80
C THR A 87 18.86 -40.73 -9.54
#